data_AF-A0A1W9ZW17-F1
#
_entry.id   AF-A0A1W9ZW17-F1
#
_cell.length_a   1.000
_cell.length_b   1.000
_cell.length_c   1.000
_cell.angle_alpha   90.00
_cell.angle_beta   90.00
_cell.angle_gamma   90.00
#
_symmetry.space_group_name_H-M   'P 1'
#
loop_
_entity.id
_entity.type
_entity.pdbx_description
1 polymer ?
#
loop_
_entity_poly.entity_id
_entity_poly.type
_entity_poly.pdbx_seq_one_letter_code
_entity_poly.pdbx_strand_id
1 'polypeptide(L)'
;MPPGWVYGNPGIDQLADSRAAQINKILNVFETQIAPEPADVAAAAHLFIAKQRVEVRKLTARQPIDDGDVAAVEGAGVALNRSCGTG
;
A
#
# COMPACT_ATOMS: atom_id res chain seq x y z
N MET A 1 -12.54 4.95 1.50
CA MET A 1 -13.20 4.19 2.61
C MET A 1 -14.63 3.90 2.18
N PRO A 2 -15.23 2.72 2.46
CA PRO A 2 -16.60 2.45 2.03
C PRO A 2 -17.57 3.51 2.59
N PRO A 3 -18.62 3.88 1.84
CA PRO A 3 -19.67 4.74 2.36
C PRO A 3 -20.22 4.18 3.68
N GLY A 4 -20.28 5.02 4.73
CA GLY A 4 -20.78 4.64 6.05
C GLY A 4 -19.72 4.22 7.08
N TRP A 5 -18.44 4.13 6.70
CA TRP A 5 -17.36 4.04 7.68
C TRP A 5 -17.07 5.41 8.30
N VAL A 6 -17.05 5.47 9.63
CA VAL A 6 -16.70 6.65 10.41
C VAL A 6 -15.68 6.25 11.46
N TYR A 7 -14.51 6.89 11.44
CA TYR A 7 -13.50 6.71 12.48
C TYR A 7 -14.02 7.17 13.85
N GLY A 8 -13.59 6.53 14.93
CA GLY A 8 -14.17 6.71 16.27
C GLY A 8 -15.29 5.72 16.60
N ASN A 9 -15.70 4.88 15.64
CA ASN A 9 -16.38 3.63 15.93
C ASN A 9 -15.32 2.57 16.28
N PRO A 10 -15.34 1.96 17.49
CA PRO A 10 -14.30 1.02 17.91
C PRO A 10 -14.09 -0.16 16.96
N GLY A 11 -15.16 -0.68 16.34
CA GLY A 11 -15.04 -1.77 15.37
C GLY A 11 -14.35 -1.33 14.08
N ILE A 12 -14.61 -0.11 13.62
CA ILE A 12 -13.98 0.48 12.45
C ILE A 12 -12.50 0.78 12.71
N ASP A 13 -12.19 1.34 13.87
CA ASP A 13 -10.82 1.64 14.26
C ASP A 13 -9.98 0.35 14.38
N GLN A 14 -10.54 -0.71 14.99
CA GLN A 14 -9.87 -2.00 15.08
C GLN A 14 -9.63 -2.65 13.70
N LEU A 15 -10.60 -2.54 12.78
CA LEU A 15 -10.43 -3.01 11.41
C LEU A 15 -9.35 -2.23 10.66
N ALA A 16 -9.31 -0.90 10.84
CA ALA A 16 -8.28 -0.05 10.25
C ALA A 16 -6.88 -0.42 10.78
N ASP A 17 -6.73 -0.65 12.08
CA ASP A 17 -5.46 -1.08 12.69
C ASP A 17 -5.03 -2.47 12.22
N SER A 18 -5.95 -3.43 12.20
CA SER A 18 -5.68 -4.79 11.71
C SER A 18 -5.24 -4.76 10.25
N ARG A 19 -5.92 -3.98 9.42
CA ARG A 19 -5.57 -3.83 8.00
C ARG A 19 -4.20 -3.18 7.84
N ALA A 20 -3.92 -2.09 8.55
CA ALA A 20 -2.63 -1.42 8.54
C ALA A 20 -1.49 -2.36 8.95
N ALA A 21 -1.70 -3.17 10.00
CA ALA A 21 -0.72 -4.15 10.48
C ALA A 21 -0.46 -5.26 9.44
N GLN A 22 -1.51 -5.78 8.80
CA GLN A 22 -1.39 -6.80 7.76
C GLN A 22 -0.60 -6.28 6.56
N ILE A 23 -0.94 -5.08 6.07
CA ILE A 23 -0.24 -4.45 4.95
C ILE A 23 1.23 -4.23 5.31
N ASN A 24 1.52 -3.64 6.47
CA ASN A 24 2.91 -3.41 6.90
C ASN A 24 3.72 -4.71 6.98
N LYS A 25 3.13 -5.78 7.52
CA LYS A 25 3.80 -7.08 7.58
C LYS A 25 4.17 -7.59 6.18
N ILE A 26 3.24 -7.51 5.23
CA ILE A 26 3.47 -7.93 3.85
C ILE A 26 4.56 -7.07 3.19
N LEU A 27 4.46 -5.74 3.33
CA LEU A 27 5.43 -4.82 2.74
C LEU A 27 6.84 -5.01 3.30
N ASN A 28 6.98 -5.26 4.59
CA ASN A 28 8.29 -5.50 5.19
C ASN A 28 8.91 -6.80 4.65
N VAL A 29 8.12 -7.86 4.50
CA VAL A 29 8.59 -9.11 3.89
C VAL A 29 8.97 -8.89 2.43
N PHE A 30 8.11 -8.19 1.67
CA PHE A 30 8.37 -7.89 0.26
C PHE A 30 9.66 -7.06 0.08
N GLU A 31 9.86 -6.02 0.89
CA GLU A 31 11.06 -5.17 0.86
C GLU A 31 12.34 -5.97 1.08
N THR A 32 12.33 -6.98 1.97
CA THR A 32 13.49 -7.86 2.19
C THR A 32 13.80 -8.80 1.02
N GLN A 33 12.86 -8.97 0.09
CA GLN A 33 13.02 -9.84 -1.08
C GLN A 33 13.36 -9.07 -2.36
N ILE A 34 13.45 -7.73 -2.30
CA ILE A 34 13.86 -6.92 -3.45
C ILE A 34 15.36 -7.14 -3.69
N ALA A 35 15.69 -7.81 -4.80
CA ALA A 35 17.05 -7.86 -5.29
C ALA A 35 17.47 -6.47 -5.81
N PRO A 36 18.75 -6.07 -5.64
CA PRO A 36 19.23 -4.77 -6.12
C PRO A 36 19.23 -4.66 -7.65
N GLU A 37 19.28 -5.79 -8.36
CA GLU A 37 19.26 -5.85 -9.82
C GLU A 37 18.14 -6.77 -10.31
N PRO A 38 17.42 -6.42 -11.39
CA PRO A 38 17.57 -5.20 -12.20
C PRO A 38 17.17 -3.91 -11.46
N ALA A 39 17.98 -2.86 -11.54
CA ALA A 39 17.79 -1.62 -10.79
C ALA A 39 16.44 -0.92 -11.06
N ASP A 40 15.91 -1.04 -12.28
CA ASP A 40 14.61 -0.49 -12.67
C ASP A 40 13.44 -1.24 -12.01
N VAL A 41 13.54 -2.57 -11.93
CA VAL A 41 12.58 -3.42 -11.20
C VAL A 41 12.63 -3.11 -9.70
N ALA A 42 13.83 -2.99 -9.14
CA ALA A 42 14.00 -2.62 -7.73
C ALA A 42 13.39 -1.25 -7.42
N ALA A 43 13.63 -0.24 -8.27
CA ALA A 43 13.05 1.09 -8.13
C ALA A 43 11.51 1.06 -8.21
N ALA A 44 10.94 0.30 -9.15
CA ALA A 44 9.50 0.14 -9.28
C ALA A 44 8.90 -0.57 -8.05
N ALA A 45 9.58 -1.57 -7.50
CA ALA A 45 9.15 -2.28 -6.30
C ALA A 45 9.16 -1.36 -5.05
N HIS A 46 10.21 -0.54 -4.89
CA HIS A 46 10.26 0.46 -3.82
C HIS A 46 9.19 1.55 -3.99
N LEU A 47 8.89 1.96 -5.23
CA LEU A 47 7.79 2.90 -5.49
C LEU A 47 6.45 2.30 -5.05
N PHE A 48 6.18 1.04 -5.39
CA PHE A 48 4.98 0.33 -4.95
C PHE A 48 4.86 0.29 -3.43
N ILE A 49 5.94 -0.09 -2.73
CA ILE A 49 5.99 -0.07 -1.25
C ILE A 49 5.68 1.33 -0.71
N ALA A 50 6.28 2.37 -1.30
CA ALA A 50 6.09 3.75 -0.85
C ALA A 50 4.62 4.20 -0.98
N LYS A 51 3.93 3.83 -2.08
CA LYS A 51 2.50 4.13 -2.26
C LYS A 51 1.64 3.33 -1.28
N GLN A 52 1.92 2.06 -1.07
CA GLN A 52 1.18 1.24 -0.10
C GLN A 52 1.38 1.73 1.35
N ARG A 53 2.57 2.24 1.69
CA ARG A 53 2.83 2.86 3.01
C ARG A 53 2.03 4.14 3.25
N VAL A 54 1.61 4.86 2.20
CA VAL A 54 0.70 6.00 2.34
C VAL A 54 -0.69 5.54 2.80
N GLU A 55 -1.21 4.44 2.23
CA GLU A 55 -2.48 3.83 2.67
C GLU A 55 -2.41 3.46 4.16
N VAL A 56 -1.35 2.77 4.58
CA VAL A 56 -1.11 2.42 5.98
C VAL A 56 -1.14 3.66 6.87
N ARG A 57 -0.41 4.73 6.49
CA ARG A 57 -0.38 5.97 7.26
C ARG A 57 -1.77 6.60 7.39
N LYS A 58 -2.56 6.60 6.33
CA LYS A 58 -3.92 7.15 6.35
C LYS A 58 -4.84 6.31 7.26
N LEU A 59 -4.75 4.98 7.19
CA LEU A 59 -5.47 4.08 8.11
C LEU A 59 -5.09 4.34 9.58
N THR A 60 -3.79 4.47 9.89
CA THR A 60 -3.33 4.72 11.26
C THR A 60 -3.67 6.14 11.75
N ALA A 61 -3.69 7.12 10.86
CA ALA A 61 -4.03 8.51 11.17
C ALA A 61 -5.55 8.80 11.13
N ARG A 62 -6.38 7.80 10.85
CA ARG A 62 -7.85 7.93 10.77
C ARG A 62 -8.25 8.96 9.72
N GLN A 63 -7.51 8.94 8.60
CA GLN A 63 -7.72 9.81 7.46
C GLN A 63 -8.46 9.06 6.36
N PRO A 64 -9.35 9.74 5.61
CA PRO A 64 -9.98 9.15 4.45
C PRO A 64 -8.94 8.66 3.44
N ILE A 65 -9.16 7.44 2.94
CA ILE A 65 -8.54 6.95 1.71
C ILE A 65 -9.49 7.31 0.56
N ASP A 66 -8.98 8.09 -0.38
CA ASP A 66 -9.70 8.57 -1.56
C ASP A 66 -9.30 7.80 -2.83
N ASP A 67 -10.01 8.06 -3.93
CA ASP A 67 -9.77 7.40 -5.22
C ASP A 67 -8.37 7.70 -5.79
N GLY A 68 -7.76 8.83 -5.40
CA GLY A 68 -6.40 9.18 -5.79
C GLY A 68 -5.36 8.31 -5.11
N ASP A 69 -5.57 7.95 -3.84
CA ASP A 69 -4.72 6.98 -3.13
C ASP A 69 -4.77 5.61 -3.80
N VAL A 70 -5.98 5.15 -4.12
CA VAL A 70 -6.22 3.86 -4.77
C VAL A 70 -5.53 3.84 -6.15
N ALA A 71 -5.77 4.86 -6.97
CA ALA A 71 -5.14 4.98 -8.28
C ALA A 71 -3.61 5.07 -8.21
N ALA A 72 -3.06 5.67 -7.17
CA ALA A 72 -1.61 5.75 -6.97
C ALA A 72 -0.98 4.37 -6.66
N VAL A 73 -1.66 3.54 -5.87
CA VAL A 73 -1.23 2.16 -5.59
C VAL A 73 -1.37 1.30 -6.83
N GLU A 74 -2.52 1.34 -7.50
CA GLU A 74 -2.77 0.58 -8.74
C GLU A 74 -1.77 0.95 -9.83
N GLY A 75 -1.53 2.24 -10.05
CA GLY A 75 -0.56 2.73 -11.02
C GLY A 75 0.87 2.25 -10.72
N ALA A 76 1.27 2.22 -9.44
CA ALA A 76 2.56 1.68 -9.05
C ALA A 76 2.64 0.16 -9.24
N GLY A 77 1.55 -0.58 -9.00
CA GLY A 77 1.47 -2.02 -9.27
C GLY A 77 1.57 -2.35 -10.75
N VAL A 78 0.90 -1.57 -11.61
CA VAL A 78 1.01 -1.71 -13.08
C VAL A 78 2.42 -1.39 -13.55
N ALA A 79 3.04 -0.34 -13.04
CA ALA A 79 4.43 0.00 -13.37
C ALA A 79 5.40 -1.13 -12.97
N LEU A 80 5.22 -1.71 -11.77
CA LEU A 80 6.01 -2.85 -11.32
C LEU A 80 5.81 -4.08 -12.21
N ASN A 81 4.57 -4.45 -12.55
CA ASN A 81 4.30 -5.57 -13.45
C ASN A 81 4.96 -5.38 -14.82
N ARG A 82 4.89 -4.16 -15.36
CA ARG A 82 5.57 -3.82 -16.61
C ARG A 82 7.09 -3.99 -16.50
N SER A 83 7.71 -3.51 -15.42
CA SER A 83 9.16 -3.70 -15.17
C SER A 83 9.52 -5.18 -15.03
N CYS A 84 8.65 -6.00 -14.44
CA CYS A 84 8.82 -7.45 -14.36
C CYS A 84 8.52 -8.20 -15.67
N GLY A 85 8.07 -7.52 -16.73
CA GLY A 85 7.71 -8.13 -18.01
C GLY A 85 6.39 -8.90 -18.02
N THR A 86 5.49 -8.64 -17.06
CA THR A 86 4.22 -9.37 -16.85
C THR A 86 2.97 -8.57 -17.24
N GLY A 87 3.12 -7.45 -17.95
CA GLY A 87 2.03 -6.51 -18.30
C GLY A 87 1.91 -6.18 -19.78
#